data_AF-A0A4P8RB28-F1
#
_entry.id   AF-A0A4P8RB28-F1
#
_cell.length_a   1.000
_cell.length_b   1.000
_cell.length_c   1.000
_cell.angle_alpha   90.00
_cell.angle_beta   90.00
_cell.angle_gamma   90.00
#
_symmetry.space_group_name_H-M   'P 1'
#
loop_
_entity.id
_entity.type
_entity.pdbx_description
1 polymer ?
#
loop_
_entity_poly.entity_id
_entity_poly.type
_entity_poly.pdbx_seq_one_letter_code
_entity_poly.pdbx_strand_id
1 'polypeptide(L)'
;MNRRIRKYIISTVILATALLGCKEGTSKSNVEKAIADVTNNFPQLPKGNLSQTDFYRLVRTVSIGEKRIHLQLRATPDSINDQQQIIILINPIGEAYAIPFFSNTYRDYWGFEFETPIQSVERTGSTFKKEFITALDNLRLNDTLGTGRQIFYEMLQSLLQIEKVSENDSSLFEVIFITGKKYDYNLPVETIDSCLARKSRNLKAIMKSIHPAEHYYNYNAYWDAENKRIYQITNQGKNRWGKFELEMKTYRQDCIIHPIDL
;
A
#
# COMPACT_ATOMS: atom_id res chain seq x y z
N MET A 1 -51.09 29.69 -32.77
CA MET A 1 -49.86 28.93 -32.45
C MET A 1 -50.15 28.00 -31.27
N ASN A 2 -50.01 26.69 -31.49
CA ASN A 2 -50.77 25.65 -30.79
C ASN A 2 -50.25 25.37 -29.37
N ARG A 3 -51.11 25.43 -28.33
CA ARG A 3 -50.77 25.12 -26.92
C ARG A 3 -50.15 23.73 -26.73
N ARG A 4 -50.40 22.80 -27.66
CA ARG A 4 -49.78 21.46 -27.66
C ARG A 4 -48.29 21.49 -27.98
N ILE A 5 -47.83 22.35 -28.90
CA ILE A 5 -46.42 22.45 -29.30
C ILE A 5 -45.55 22.99 -28.15
N ARG A 6 -46.10 23.92 -27.34
CA ARG A 6 -45.41 24.47 -26.16
C ARG A 6 -45.15 23.41 -25.08
N LYS A 7 -46.04 22.42 -24.91
CA LYS A 7 -45.84 21.33 -23.93
C LYS A 7 -44.75 20.35 -24.35
N TYR A 8 -44.65 20.03 -25.65
CA TYR A 8 -43.60 19.15 -26.14
C TYR A 8 -42.21 19.80 -26.02
N ILE A 9 -42.06 21.08 -26.38
CA ILE A 9 -40.78 21.78 -26.29
C ILE A 9 -40.28 21.89 -24.83
N ILE A 10 -41.18 22.17 -23.87
CA ILE A 10 -40.82 22.22 -22.45
C ILE A 10 -40.47 20.83 -21.92
N SER A 11 -41.17 19.78 -22.36
CA SER A 11 -40.87 18.40 -21.98
C SER A 11 -39.53 17.90 -22.52
N THR A 12 -39.11 18.33 -23.72
CA THR A 12 -37.83 17.91 -24.31
C THR A 12 -36.65 18.64 -23.68
N VAL A 13 -36.81 19.91 -23.27
CA VAL A 13 -35.75 20.68 -22.59
C VAL A 13 -35.49 20.17 -21.16
N ILE A 14 -36.53 19.76 -20.43
CA ILE A 14 -36.37 19.20 -19.06
C ILE A 14 -35.70 17.81 -19.09
N LEU A 15 -35.96 17.00 -20.13
CA LEU A 15 -35.35 15.68 -20.28
C LEU A 15 -33.88 15.76 -20.73
N ALA A 16 -33.50 16.82 -21.46
CA ALA A 16 -32.11 17.06 -21.88
C ALA A 16 -31.20 17.56 -20.74
N THR A 17 -31.75 18.25 -19.73
CA THR A 17 -30.97 18.73 -18.57
C THR A 17 -30.72 17.66 -17.49
N ALA A 18 -31.44 16.54 -17.52
CA ALA A 18 -31.26 15.44 -16.57
C ALA A 18 -30.08 14.49 -16.92
N LEU A 19 -29.47 14.66 -18.10
CA LEU A 19 -28.35 13.82 -18.59
C LEU A 19 -26.98 14.50 -18.50
N LEU A 20 -26.91 15.75 -18.04
CA LEU A 20 -25.67 16.48 -17.76
C LEU A 20 -25.39 16.44 -16.25
N GLY A 21 -24.84 15.33 -15.76
CA GLY A 21 -24.50 15.23 -14.34
C GLY A 21 -23.93 13.91 -13.84
N CYS A 22 -23.22 13.14 -14.66
CA CYS A 22 -22.33 12.12 -14.12
C CYS A 22 -21.21 12.83 -13.34
N LYS A 23 -21.26 12.75 -12.01
CA LYS A 23 -20.30 13.30 -11.03
C LYS A 23 -18.93 12.60 -11.07
N GLU A 24 -18.29 12.52 -12.24
CA GLU A 24 -16.89 12.03 -12.33
C GLU A 24 -15.90 13.03 -11.71
N GLY A 25 -16.24 14.32 -11.64
CA GLY A 25 -15.34 15.37 -11.13
C GLY A 25 -15.03 15.30 -9.63
N THR A 26 -15.97 14.86 -8.80
CA THR A 26 -15.79 14.85 -7.33
C THR A 26 -14.76 13.81 -6.86
N SER A 27 -14.75 12.61 -7.46
CA SER A 27 -13.80 11.56 -7.08
C SER A 27 -12.37 11.92 -7.48
N LYS A 28 -12.17 12.42 -8.72
CA LYS A 28 -10.84 12.85 -9.17
C LYS A 28 -10.28 13.99 -8.32
N SER A 29 -11.11 14.97 -7.96
CA SER A 29 -10.71 16.08 -7.09
C SER A 29 -10.32 15.62 -5.68
N ASN A 30 -11.04 14.63 -5.11
CA ASN A 30 -10.72 14.11 -3.79
C ASN A 30 -9.43 13.30 -3.79
N VAL A 31 -9.18 12.53 -4.86
CA VAL A 31 -7.91 11.82 -5.05
C VAL A 31 -6.74 12.80 -5.18
N GLU A 32 -6.85 13.83 -6.02
CA GLU A 32 -5.82 14.87 -6.16
C GLU A 32 -5.47 15.50 -4.81
N LYS A 33 -6.51 15.87 -4.03
CA LYS A 33 -6.33 16.41 -2.69
C LYS A 33 -5.62 15.41 -1.76
N ALA A 34 -6.05 14.14 -1.73
CA ALA A 34 -5.42 13.13 -0.88
C ALA A 34 -3.92 12.95 -1.18
N ILE A 35 -3.54 13.02 -2.46
CA ILE A 35 -2.12 12.95 -2.87
C ILE A 35 -1.37 14.22 -2.43
N ALA A 36 -1.96 15.40 -2.61
CA ALA A 36 -1.37 16.65 -2.15
C ALA A 36 -1.17 16.64 -0.61
N ASP A 37 -2.17 16.17 0.14
CA ASP A 37 -2.11 16.09 1.60
C ASP A 37 -1.00 15.13 2.06
N VAL A 38 -0.90 13.92 1.48
CA VAL A 38 0.14 12.95 1.87
C VAL A 38 1.55 13.44 1.50
N THR A 39 1.73 14.05 0.33
CA THR A 39 3.04 14.60 -0.08
C THR A 39 3.44 15.84 0.72
N ASN A 40 2.49 16.56 1.31
CA ASN A 40 2.78 17.63 2.26
C ASN A 40 3.20 17.10 3.63
N ASN A 41 2.58 16.02 4.09
CA ASN A 41 2.88 15.40 5.38
C ASN A 41 4.14 14.53 5.37
N PHE A 42 4.53 14.02 4.20
CA PHE A 42 5.72 13.22 3.99
C PHE A 42 6.62 13.88 2.94
N PRO A 43 7.53 14.79 3.35
CA PRO A 43 8.44 15.50 2.44
C PRO A 43 9.34 14.58 1.59
N GLN A 44 9.50 13.34 2.03
CA GLN A 44 10.22 12.28 1.30
C GLN A 44 9.52 11.87 0.00
N LEU A 45 8.22 12.11 -0.13
CA LEU A 45 7.47 11.85 -1.34
C LEU A 45 7.64 13.00 -2.35
N PRO A 46 8.08 12.73 -3.59
CA PRO A 46 8.25 13.78 -4.58
C PRO A 46 6.89 14.35 -5.01
N LYS A 47 6.86 15.64 -5.34
CA LYS A 47 5.62 16.33 -5.76
C LYS A 47 5.61 16.53 -7.28
N GLY A 48 4.45 16.36 -7.88
CA GLY A 48 4.20 16.81 -9.26
C GLY A 48 4.11 18.33 -9.32
N ASN A 49 4.67 18.94 -10.38
CA ASN A 49 4.66 20.41 -10.54
C ASN A 49 3.30 20.97 -10.99
N LEU A 50 2.48 20.18 -11.69
CA LEU A 50 1.23 20.63 -12.31
C LEU A 50 0.01 19.89 -11.76
N SER A 51 0.06 18.56 -11.74
CA SER A 51 -0.98 17.70 -11.16
C SER A 51 -0.33 16.54 -10.43
N GLN A 52 -0.82 16.27 -9.22
CA GLN A 52 -0.40 15.13 -8.43
C GLN A 52 -0.94 13.83 -9.01
N THR A 53 -2.18 13.79 -9.53
CA THR A 53 -2.75 12.59 -10.16
C THR A 53 -2.11 12.22 -11.48
N ASP A 54 -1.56 13.18 -12.23
CA ASP A 54 -0.80 12.91 -13.45
C ASP A 54 0.64 12.43 -13.15
N PHE A 55 1.22 12.94 -12.06
CA PHE A 55 2.55 12.55 -11.59
C PHE A 55 2.53 11.16 -10.91
N TYR A 56 1.60 10.94 -9.98
CA TYR A 56 1.30 9.64 -9.38
C TYR A 56 0.29 8.89 -10.25
N ARG A 57 0.80 8.23 -11.28
CA ARG A 57 -0.02 7.50 -12.26
C ARG A 57 -0.69 6.30 -11.62
N LEU A 58 -1.94 6.06 -12.03
CA LEU A 58 -2.70 4.90 -11.59
C LEU A 58 -2.07 3.61 -12.12
N VAL A 59 -1.65 2.75 -11.19
CA VAL A 59 -1.13 1.41 -11.48
C VAL A 59 -2.27 0.41 -11.44
N ARG A 60 -3.10 0.48 -10.39
CA ARG A 60 -4.18 -0.49 -10.16
C ARG A 60 -5.31 0.10 -9.34
N THR A 61 -6.52 -0.40 -9.59
CA THR A 61 -7.69 -0.16 -8.75
C THR A 61 -8.32 -1.50 -8.36
N VAL A 62 -8.74 -1.61 -7.11
CA VAL A 62 -9.55 -2.73 -6.59
C VAL A 62 -10.83 -2.16 -5.99
N SER A 63 -11.95 -2.84 -6.21
CA SER A 63 -13.23 -2.49 -5.59
C SER A 63 -13.64 -3.60 -4.63
N ILE A 64 -13.99 -3.23 -3.40
CA ILE A 64 -14.27 -4.19 -2.33
C ILE A 64 -15.78 -4.36 -2.17
N GLY A 65 -16.28 -5.45 -2.74
CA GLY A 65 -17.68 -5.90 -2.65
C GLY A 65 -18.71 -4.87 -3.14
N GLU A 66 -19.96 -5.04 -2.70
CA GLU A 66 -21.05 -4.11 -3.00
C GLU A 66 -20.95 -2.78 -2.23
N LYS A 67 -20.02 -2.71 -1.26
CA LYS A 67 -19.83 -1.54 -0.40
C LYS A 67 -19.26 -0.32 -1.13
N ARG A 68 -18.85 -0.44 -2.40
CA ARG A 68 -18.28 0.67 -3.21
C ARG A 68 -17.07 1.35 -2.55
N ILE A 69 -16.28 0.58 -1.81
CA ILE A 69 -14.98 1.02 -1.31
C ILE A 69 -13.96 0.71 -2.40
N HIS A 70 -13.11 1.68 -2.71
CA HIS A 70 -12.06 1.50 -3.71
C HIS A 70 -10.68 1.65 -3.09
N LEU A 71 -9.75 0.83 -3.56
CA LEU A 71 -8.33 0.97 -3.31
C LEU A 71 -7.65 1.32 -4.63
N GLN A 72 -6.74 2.29 -4.62
CA GLN A 72 -5.88 2.60 -5.75
C GLN A 72 -4.42 2.48 -5.35
N LEU A 73 -3.61 1.86 -6.20
CA LEU A 73 -2.16 1.91 -6.14
C LEU A 73 -1.71 2.89 -7.21
N ARG A 74 -0.89 3.88 -6.82
CA ARG A 74 -0.33 4.86 -7.74
C ARG A 74 1.16 4.96 -7.55
N ALA A 75 1.88 5.15 -8.66
CA ALA A 75 3.34 5.20 -8.68
C ALA A 75 3.83 6.50 -9.30
N THR A 76 4.95 6.98 -8.77
CA THR A 76 5.75 8.02 -9.43
C THR A 76 6.33 7.51 -10.76
N PRO A 77 6.78 8.39 -11.68
CA PRO A 77 7.35 7.97 -12.95
C PRO A 77 8.60 7.09 -12.78
N ASP A 78 8.75 6.06 -13.62
CA ASP A 78 9.91 5.12 -13.61
C ASP A 78 11.27 5.81 -13.82
N SER A 79 11.26 7.06 -14.28
CA SER A 79 12.46 7.89 -14.44
C SER A 79 13.03 8.42 -13.11
N ILE A 80 12.26 8.35 -12.01
CA ILE A 80 12.71 8.80 -10.69
C ILE A 80 13.56 7.70 -10.05
N ASN A 81 14.73 8.10 -9.56
CA ASN A 81 15.55 7.24 -8.73
C ASN A 81 14.83 6.97 -7.42
N ASP A 82 14.81 5.71 -6.98
CA ASP A 82 14.02 5.26 -5.84
C ASP A 82 12.52 5.56 -6.03
N GLN A 83 11.88 4.84 -6.96
CA GLN A 83 10.47 5.02 -7.29
C GLN A 83 9.59 4.86 -6.04
N GLN A 84 8.72 5.84 -5.80
CA GLN A 84 7.77 5.81 -4.70
C GLN A 84 6.36 5.49 -5.17
N GLN A 85 5.60 4.84 -4.29
CA GLN A 85 4.20 4.49 -4.50
C GLN A 85 3.33 5.04 -3.36
N ILE A 86 2.04 5.18 -3.64
CA ILE A 86 1.01 5.55 -2.66
C ILE A 86 -0.20 4.65 -2.82
N ILE A 87 -0.82 4.30 -1.70
CA ILE A 87 -2.09 3.59 -1.64
C ILE A 87 -3.17 4.59 -1.28
N ILE A 88 -4.27 4.63 -2.04
CA ILE A 88 -5.40 5.52 -1.78
C ILE A 88 -6.62 4.69 -1.45
N LEU A 89 -7.20 4.95 -0.28
CA LEU A 89 -8.48 4.40 0.14
C LEU A 89 -9.57 5.43 -0.21
N ILE A 90 -10.64 4.96 -0.85
CA ILE A 90 -11.79 5.79 -1.19
C ILE A 90 -13.03 5.13 -0.61
N ASN A 91 -13.76 5.86 0.24
CA ASN A 91 -14.97 5.37 0.88
C ASN A 91 -16.20 5.48 -0.05
N PRO A 92 -17.37 4.93 0.35
CA PRO A 92 -18.54 4.85 -0.54
C PRO A 92 -19.14 6.20 -0.94
N ILE A 93 -18.87 7.26 -0.17
CA ILE A 93 -19.30 8.63 -0.47
C ILE A 93 -18.26 9.43 -1.26
N GLY A 94 -17.13 8.80 -1.61
CA GLY A 94 -16.09 9.36 -2.46
C GLY A 94 -15.01 10.15 -1.73
N GLU A 95 -14.99 10.15 -0.40
CA GLU A 95 -13.87 10.72 0.37
C GLU A 95 -12.64 9.83 0.19
N ALA A 96 -11.47 10.44 0.07
CA ALA A 96 -10.21 9.75 -0.21
C ALA A 96 -9.16 10.06 0.85
N TYR A 97 -8.34 9.06 1.16
CA TYR A 97 -7.17 9.18 2.04
C TYR A 97 -6.00 8.42 1.42
N ALA A 98 -4.83 9.06 1.34
CA ALA A 98 -3.63 8.46 0.77
C ALA A 98 -2.62 8.10 1.87
N ILE A 99 -1.98 6.94 1.70
CA ILE A 99 -0.97 6.39 2.60
C ILE A 99 0.32 6.18 1.78
N PRO A 100 1.50 6.58 2.29
CA PRO A 100 2.76 6.25 1.63
C PRO A 100 2.96 4.73 1.56
N PHE A 101 3.35 4.24 0.39
CA PHE A 101 3.85 2.88 0.19
C PHE A 101 5.31 2.98 -0.25
N PHE A 102 6.15 3.35 0.72
CA PHE A 102 7.55 3.69 0.51
C PHE A 102 8.39 2.50 0.03
N SER A 103 9.49 2.78 -0.66
CA SER A 103 10.56 1.82 -0.97
C SER A 103 11.35 1.35 0.27
N ASN A 104 12.33 0.45 0.08
CA ASN A 104 13.14 -0.10 1.16
C ASN A 104 14.07 0.94 1.82
N THR A 105 14.26 2.10 1.17
CA THR A 105 15.02 3.23 1.70
C THR A 105 14.48 3.71 3.05
N TYR A 106 13.16 3.74 3.20
CA TYR A 106 12.48 4.27 4.39
C TYR A 106 12.24 3.17 5.43
N ARG A 107 13.33 2.62 5.96
CA ARG A 107 13.31 1.46 6.86
C ARG A 107 12.54 1.68 8.15
N ASP A 108 12.57 2.91 8.67
CA ASP A 108 11.88 3.31 9.89
C ASP A 108 10.35 3.25 9.71
N TYR A 109 9.85 3.62 8.53
CA TYR A 109 8.42 3.55 8.22
C TYR A 109 7.88 2.12 8.24
N TRP A 110 8.67 1.19 7.72
CA TRP A 110 8.34 -0.24 7.69
C TRP A 110 8.63 -0.95 9.01
N GLY A 111 9.51 -0.39 9.84
CA GLY A 111 9.97 -1.01 11.08
C GLY A 111 10.64 -2.36 10.83
N PHE A 112 11.56 -2.43 9.86
CA PHE A 112 12.20 -3.70 9.48
C PHE A 112 12.85 -4.39 10.69
N GLU A 113 12.50 -5.65 10.89
CA GLU A 113 13.09 -6.49 11.93
C GLU A 113 14.58 -6.72 11.64
N PHE A 114 15.38 -6.68 12.70
CA PHE A 114 16.84 -6.87 12.65
C PHE A 114 17.61 -5.85 11.80
N GLU A 115 17.00 -4.70 11.49
CA GLU A 115 17.65 -3.61 10.78
C GLU A 115 17.50 -2.31 11.53
N THR A 116 18.51 -1.45 11.38
CA THR A 116 18.45 -0.08 11.87
C THR A 116 18.09 0.86 10.71
N PRO A 117 17.45 1.99 11.02
CA PRO A 117 17.22 3.05 10.06
C PRO A 117 18.54 3.59 9.47
N ILE A 118 18.51 3.96 8.20
CA ILE A 118 19.67 4.50 7.50
C ILE A 118 19.92 5.93 7.98
N GLN A 119 21.13 6.22 8.45
CA GLN A 119 21.44 7.52 9.07
C GLN A 119 21.35 8.69 8.09
N SER A 120 21.66 8.48 6.82
CA SER A 120 21.59 9.50 5.76
C SER A 120 20.18 9.73 5.20
N VAL A 121 19.20 8.90 5.60
CA VAL A 121 17.82 9.02 5.14
C VAL A 121 16.99 9.71 6.22
N GLU A 122 16.27 10.75 5.81
CA GLU A 122 15.37 11.47 6.71
C GLU A 122 14.29 10.55 7.28
N ARG A 123 14.01 10.69 8.58
CA ARG A 123 12.97 9.92 9.24
C ARG A 123 11.59 10.32 8.74
N THR A 124 10.73 9.32 8.54
CA THR A 124 9.36 9.50 8.06
C THR A 124 8.40 10.01 9.13
N GLY A 125 8.75 9.87 10.42
CA GLY A 125 7.92 10.36 11.54
C GLY A 125 6.64 9.55 11.81
N SER A 126 6.40 8.48 11.07
CA SER A 126 5.26 7.57 11.26
C SER A 126 5.62 6.14 10.86
N THR A 127 4.62 5.24 10.83
CA THR A 127 4.79 3.87 10.35
C THR A 127 3.62 3.50 9.45
N PHE A 128 3.83 2.52 8.56
CA PHE A 128 2.75 2.00 7.71
C PHE A 128 1.51 1.59 8.51
N LYS A 129 1.72 0.91 9.64
CA LYS A 129 0.65 0.51 10.57
C LYS A 129 -0.19 1.72 10.99
N LYS A 130 0.47 2.78 11.46
CA LYS A 130 -0.19 3.96 12.01
C LYS A 130 -0.97 4.70 10.93
N GLU A 131 -0.37 4.89 9.75
CA GLU A 131 -1.04 5.55 8.62
C GLU A 131 -2.23 4.75 8.10
N PHE A 132 -2.10 3.42 8.01
CA PHE A 132 -3.20 2.56 7.57
C PHE A 132 -4.40 2.61 8.53
N ILE A 133 -4.17 2.51 9.83
CA ILE A 133 -5.26 2.62 10.83
C ILE A 133 -5.87 4.03 10.80
N THR A 134 -5.03 5.06 10.70
CA THR A 134 -5.49 6.46 10.62
C THR A 134 -6.37 6.70 9.39
N ALA A 135 -6.01 6.13 8.24
CA ALA A 135 -6.82 6.20 7.02
C ALA A 135 -8.19 5.53 7.22
N LEU A 136 -8.20 4.33 7.83
CA LEU A 136 -9.45 3.63 8.12
C LEU A 136 -10.34 4.42 9.09
N ASP A 137 -9.78 5.01 10.15
CA ASP A 137 -10.55 5.80 11.11
C ASP A 137 -11.09 7.09 10.48
N ASN A 138 -10.27 7.83 9.72
CA ASN A 138 -10.68 9.07 9.04
C ASN A 138 -11.79 8.85 8.03
N LEU A 139 -11.72 7.74 7.28
CA LEU A 139 -12.74 7.37 6.29
C LEU A 139 -13.94 6.64 6.90
N ARG A 140 -13.96 6.44 8.23
CA ARG A 140 -15.01 5.71 8.97
C ARG A 140 -15.18 4.27 8.49
N LEU A 141 -14.08 3.64 8.10
CA LEU A 141 -13.99 2.25 7.63
C LEU A 141 -13.45 1.29 8.71
N ASN A 142 -12.98 1.83 9.85
CA ASN A 142 -12.56 1.04 11.01
C ASN A 142 -13.73 0.71 11.94
N ASP A 143 -14.69 -0.08 11.43
CA ASP A 143 -15.87 -0.51 12.16
C ASP A 143 -15.66 -1.83 12.92
N THR A 144 -16.65 -2.22 13.73
CA THR A 144 -16.69 -3.52 14.42
C THR A 144 -17.25 -4.65 13.54
N LEU A 145 -17.62 -4.35 12.29
CA LEU A 145 -18.14 -5.32 11.32
C LEU A 145 -17.01 -6.01 10.55
N GLY A 146 -15.75 -5.61 10.79
CA GLY A 146 -14.58 -6.17 10.14
C GLY A 146 -14.24 -5.55 8.79
N THR A 147 -14.82 -4.40 8.44
CA THR A 147 -14.54 -3.72 7.16
C THR A 147 -13.06 -3.38 7.02
N GLY A 148 -12.42 -2.85 8.07
CA GLY A 148 -10.99 -2.55 8.06
C GLY A 148 -10.11 -3.77 7.80
N ARG A 149 -10.47 -4.93 8.37
CA ARG A 149 -9.77 -6.20 8.15
C ARG A 149 -9.93 -6.68 6.70
N GLN A 150 -11.13 -6.58 6.15
CA GLN A 150 -11.40 -6.92 4.75
C GLN A 150 -10.57 -6.03 3.82
N ILE A 151 -10.54 -4.72 4.06
CA ILE A 151 -9.73 -3.77 3.29
C ILE A 151 -8.26 -4.14 3.32
N PHE A 152 -7.72 -4.46 4.48
CA PHE A 152 -6.32 -4.85 4.61
C PHE A 152 -5.99 -6.09 3.78
N TYR A 153 -6.81 -7.15 3.85
CA TYR A 153 -6.53 -8.37 3.07
C TYR A 153 -6.72 -8.19 1.57
N GLU A 154 -7.71 -7.41 1.13
CA GLU A 154 -7.87 -7.05 -0.29
C GLU A 154 -6.72 -6.18 -0.80
N MET A 155 -6.19 -5.28 0.04
CA MET A 155 -4.99 -4.54 -0.28
C MET A 155 -3.80 -5.47 -0.52
N LEU A 156 -3.56 -6.44 0.38
CA LEU A 156 -2.48 -7.40 0.18
C LEU A 156 -2.70 -8.25 -1.09
N GLN A 157 -3.85 -8.93 -1.20
CA GLN A 157 -4.08 -9.96 -2.22
C GLN A 157 -4.41 -9.40 -3.60
N SER A 158 -5.26 -8.38 -3.67
CA SER A 158 -5.82 -7.90 -4.93
C SER A 158 -5.08 -6.66 -5.45
N LEU A 159 -4.72 -5.74 -4.54
CA LEU A 159 -4.06 -4.50 -4.92
C LEU A 159 -2.55 -4.70 -5.10
N LEU A 160 -1.88 -5.27 -4.10
CA LEU A 160 -0.43 -5.49 -4.11
C LEU A 160 -0.03 -6.86 -4.70
N GLN A 161 -0.98 -7.77 -4.89
CA GLN A 161 -0.75 -9.12 -5.43
C GLN A 161 0.33 -9.91 -4.69
N ILE A 162 0.38 -9.77 -3.37
CA ILE A 162 1.38 -10.48 -2.56
C ILE A 162 0.91 -11.89 -2.22
N GLU A 163 1.85 -12.82 -2.20
CA GLU A 163 1.59 -14.24 -2.01
C GLU A 163 1.63 -14.59 -0.52
N LYS A 164 0.93 -15.66 -0.10
CA LYS A 164 1.09 -16.17 1.27
C LYS A 164 2.35 -17.03 1.36
N VAL A 165 3.06 -16.93 2.47
CA VAL A 165 4.22 -17.78 2.78
C VAL A 165 3.77 -18.94 3.66
N SER A 166 4.20 -20.14 3.30
CA SER A 166 4.01 -21.41 4.02
C SER A 166 5.35 -21.96 4.51
N GLU A 167 5.32 -23.04 5.31
CA GLU A 167 6.56 -23.69 5.79
C GLU A 167 7.41 -24.28 4.65
N ASN A 168 6.78 -24.61 3.52
CA ASN A 168 7.45 -25.24 2.37
C ASN A 168 8.16 -24.22 1.46
N ASP A 169 7.99 -22.92 1.71
CA ASP A 169 8.55 -21.85 0.89
C ASP A 169 9.96 -21.45 1.32
N SER A 170 10.76 -22.40 1.82
CA SER A 170 12.14 -22.16 2.27
C SER A 170 13.01 -21.55 1.17
N SER A 171 12.76 -21.90 -0.08
CA SER A 171 13.47 -21.38 -1.25
C SER A 171 13.35 -19.86 -1.41
N LEU A 172 12.23 -19.23 -1.00
CA LEU A 172 12.06 -17.78 -1.02
C LEU A 172 13.13 -17.06 -0.17
N PHE A 173 13.59 -17.73 0.88
CA PHE A 173 14.58 -17.20 1.83
C PHE A 173 16.02 -17.46 1.41
N GLU A 174 16.25 -18.32 0.42
CA GLU A 174 17.59 -18.71 -0.03
C GLU A 174 18.04 -17.91 -1.26
N VAL A 175 17.12 -17.36 -2.05
CA VAL A 175 17.46 -16.59 -3.27
C VAL A 175 18.19 -15.29 -2.93
N ILE A 176 19.45 -15.17 -3.36
CA ILE A 176 20.19 -13.89 -3.31
C ILE A 176 19.71 -13.04 -4.47
N PHE A 177 18.86 -12.04 -4.19
CA PHE A 177 18.50 -11.03 -5.17
C PHE A 177 19.60 -9.98 -5.20
N ILE A 178 20.57 -10.14 -6.10
CA ILE A 178 21.61 -9.12 -6.34
C ILE A 178 20.93 -7.91 -6.99
N THR A 179 20.79 -6.82 -6.26
CA THR A 179 20.30 -5.56 -6.83
C THR A 179 21.44 -4.85 -7.57
N GLY A 180 21.68 -5.26 -8.83
CA GLY A 180 22.58 -4.56 -9.76
C GLY A 180 21.97 -3.29 -10.37
N LYS A 181 20.80 -2.89 -9.89
CA LYS A 181 20.06 -1.75 -10.40
C LYS A 181 20.66 -0.47 -9.80
N LYS A 182 20.87 0.53 -10.65
CA LYS A 182 21.43 1.87 -10.38
C LYS A 182 20.58 2.72 -9.40
N TYR A 183 19.81 2.10 -8.51
CA TYR A 183 18.61 2.68 -7.88
C TYR A 183 18.56 2.53 -6.35
N ASP A 184 19.57 1.92 -5.72
CA ASP A 184 19.67 1.73 -4.26
C ASP A 184 20.82 2.53 -3.62
N TYR A 185 21.18 3.70 -4.15
CA TYR A 185 22.36 4.47 -3.70
C TYR A 185 22.39 4.79 -2.20
N ASN A 186 21.25 4.82 -1.52
CA ASN A 186 21.16 5.09 -0.09
C ASN A 186 21.10 3.82 0.76
N LEU A 187 20.86 2.65 0.18
CA LEU A 187 20.84 1.42 0.96
C LEU A 187 22.28 0.96 1.23
N PRO A 188 22.62 0.62 2.49
CA PRO A 188 23.95 0.17 2.83
C PRO A 188 24.28 -1.13 2.09
N VAL A 189 25.42 -1.13 1.41
CA VAL A 189 26.01 -2.31 0.79
C VAL A 189 26.29 -3.33 1.88
N GLU A 190 25.94 -4.59 1.63
CA GLU A 190 26.20 -5.69 2.54
C GLU A 190 27.10 -6.74 1.88
N THR A 191 27.96 -7.35 2.68
CA THR A 191 28.66 -8.56 2.25
C THR A 191 27.66 -9.70 2.08
N ILE A 192 28.00 -10.69 1.26
CA ILE A 192 27.19 -11.90 1.08
C ILE A 192 26.89 -12.55 2.45
N ASP A 193 27.91 -12.68 3.30
CA ASP A 193 27.76 -13.28 4.64
C ASP A 193 26.80 -12.48 5.53
N SER A 194 26.86 -11.15 5.49
CA SER A 194 25.95 -10.29 6.25
C SER A 194 24.51 -10.44 5.76
N CYS A 195 24.31 -10.50 4.43
CA CYS A 195 22.98 -10.73 3.86
C CYS A 195 22.42 -12.09 4.30
N LEU A 196 23.20 -13.16 4.11
CA LEU A 196 22.79 -14.52 4.46
C LEU A 196 22.48 -14.64 5.96
N ALA A 197 23.29 -14.02 6.81
CA ALA A 197 23.03 -13.97 8.25
C ALA A 197 21.71 -13.25 8.58
N ARG A 198 21.40 -12.12 7.91
CA ARG A 198 20.12 -11.42 8.07
C ARG A 198 18.95 -12.26 7.58
N LYS A 199 19.03 -12.83 6.38
CA LYS A 199 17.97 -13.69 5.82
C LYS A 199 17.72 -14.92 6.69
N SER A 200 18.78 -15.53 7.24
CA SER A 200 18.68 -16.64 8.20
C SER A 200 17.94 -16.22 9.48
N ARG A 201 18.26 -15.05 10.05
CA ARG A 201 17.51 -14.49 11.20
C ARG A 201 16.05 -14.24 10.85
N ASN A 202 15.77 -13.67 9.68
CA ASN A 202 14.40 -13.43 9.20
C ASN A 202 13.62 -14.75 9.09
N LEU A 203 14.17 -15.74 8.39
CA LEU A 203 13.56 -17.07 8.23
C LEU A 203 13.26 -17.70 9.59
N LYS A 204 14.24 -17.73 10.50
CA LYS A 204 14.06 -18.28 11.84
C LYS A 204 12.96 -17.57 12.62
N ALA A 205 12.89 -16.23 12.53
CA ALA A 205 11.87 -15.44 13.21
C ALA A 205 10.48 -15.69 12.63
N ILE A 206 10.35 -15.71 11.31
CA ILE A 206 9.09 -15.93 10.60
C ILE A 206 8.56 -17.34 10.90
N MET A 207 9.39 -18.37 10.69
CA MET A 207 8.99 -19.78 10.84
C MET A 207 8.61 -20.13 12.27
N LYS A 208 9.13 -19.41 13.28
CA LYS A 208 8.72 -19.59 14.67
C LYS A 208 7.23 -19.31 14.91
N SER A 209 6.62 -18.45 14.09
CA SER A 209 5.23 -18.00 14.29
C SER A 209 4.40 -17.96 13.00
N ILE A 210 4.87 -18.59 11.92
CA ILE A 210 4.18 -18.61 10.62
C ILE A 210 2.84 -19.35 10.70
N HIS A 211 2.75 -20.28 11.66
CA HIS A 211 1.61 -21.11 11.96
C HIS A 211 1.41 -21.18 13.48
N PRO A 212 0.57 -20.31 14.07
CA PRO A 212 0.24 -20.44 15.48
C PRO A 212 -0.50 -21.76 15.68
N ALA A 213 -0.04 -22.60 16.62
CA ALA A 213 -0.56 -23.95 16.88
C ALA A 213 -2.09 -24.04 17.07
N GLU A 214 -2.75 -22.92 17.36
CA GLU A 214 -4.20 -22.82 17.55
C GLU A 214 -5.00 -22.77 16.23
N HIS A 215 -4.35 -22.57 15.06
CA HIS A 215 -5.04 -22.36 13.78
C HIS A 215 -4.35 -23.05 12.58
N TYR A 216 -4.71 -24.31 12.33
CA TYR A 216 -4.09 -25.21 11.34
C TYR A 216 -4.03 -24.70 9.87
N TYR A 217 -4.76 -23.65 9.48
CA TYR A 217 -4.77 -23.12 8.10
C TYR A 217 -4.53 -21.61 7.99
N ASN A 218 -4.13 -20.93 9.07
CA ASN A 218 -3.96 -19.48 9.07
C ASN A 218 -2.49 -19.09 8.95
N TYR A 219 -1.98 -19.13 7.72
CA TYR A 219 -0.69 -18.52 7.40
C TYR A 219 -0.76 -17.00 7.60
N ASN A 220 0.21 -16.48 8.36
CA ASN A 220 0.24 -15.08 8.75
C ASN A 220 1.35 -14.26 8.07
N ALA A 221 2.16 -14.88 7.23
CA ALA A 221 3.23 -14.24 6.48
C ALA A 221 2.86 -14.08 5.01
N TYR A 222 3.27 -12.97 4.41
CA TYR A 222 2.96 -12.59 3.04
C TYR A 222 4.21 -12.07 2.31
N TRP A 223 4.50 -12.59 1.13
CA TRP A 223 5.65 -12.28 0.29
C TRP A 223 5.32 -11.23 -0.77
N ASP A 224 5.89 -10.04 -0.61
CA ASP A 224 5.91 -8.98 -1.60
C ASP A 224 7.17 -9.13 -2.45
N ALA A 225 7.00 -9.84 -3.57
CA ALA A 225 8.09 -10.13 -4.50
C ALA A 225 8.59 -8.87 -5.23
N GLU A 226 7.75 -7.85 -5.39
CA GLU A 226 8.11 -6.60 -6.09
C GLU A 226 9.07 -5.78 -5.23
N ASN A 227 8.73 -5.59 -3.95
CA ASN A 227 9.53 -4.79 -3.00
C ASN A 227 10.55 -5.62 -2.20
N LYS A 228 10.57 -6.94 -2.42
CA LYS A 228 11.43 -7.89 -1.68
C LYS A 228 11.21 -7.81 -0.16
N ARG A 229 9.94 -7.87 0.27
CA ARG A 229 9.56 -7.80 1.69
C ARG A 229 8.68 -8.97 2.08
N ILE A 230 8.78 -9.38 3.33
CA ILE A 230 7.78 -10.23 3.98
C ILE A 230 7.06 -9.44 5.04
N TYR A 231 5.74 -9.46 4.99
CA TYR A 231 4.84 -8.90 5.99
C TYR A 231 4.28 -10.04 6.85
N GLN A 232 4.49 -10.01 8.16
CA GLN A 232 3.95 -11.01 9.09
C GLN A 232 2.95 -10.37 10.07
N ILE A 233 1.70 -10.80 10.01
CA ILE A 233 0.60 -10.28 10.84
C ILE A 233 0.56 -11.03 12.17
N THR A 234 0.86 -10.36 13.28
CA THR A 234 1.14 -11.02 14.56
C THR A 234 -0.05 -11.05 15.52
N ASN A 235 -1.10 -10.30 15.25
CA ASN A 235 -2.33 -10.28 16.04
C ASN A 235 -3.52 -10.97 15.36
N GLN A 236 -3.27 -11.84 14.38
CA GLN A 236 -4.35 -12.63 13.76
C GLN A 236 -5.16 -13.39 14.83
N GLY A 237 -6.48 -13.37 14.69
CA GLY A 237 -7.40 -14.06 15.60
C GLY A 237 -7.75 -13.29 16.88
N LYS A 238 -7.00 -12.26 17.26
CA LYS A 238 -7.35 -11.37 18.38
C LYS A 238 -8.44 -10.38 17.95
N ASN A 239 -9.37 -10.09 18.86
CA ASN A 239 -10.43 -9.10 18.69
C ASN A 239 -11.22 -9.24 17.37
N ARG A 240 -11.80 -10.42 17.11
CA ARG A 240 -12.59 -10.67 15.88
C ARG A 240 -13.79 -9.73 15.74
N TRP A 241 -14.33 -9.27 16.87
CA TRP A 241 -15.58 -8.51 17.02
C TRP A 241 -15.37 -7.03 17.33
N GLY A 242 -14.14 -6.53 17.20
CA GLY A 242 -13.78 -5.13 17.45
C GLY A 242 -13.26 -4.42 16.21
N LYS A 243 -12.85 -3.16 16.41
CA LYS A 243 -12.12 -2.39 15.41
C LYS A 243 -10.88 -3.15 14.95
N PHE A 244 -10.49 -2.94 13.71
CA PHE A 244 -9.27 -3.52 13.20
C PHE A 244 -8.07 -2.87 13.87
N GLU A 245 -7.31 -3.69 14.60
CA GLU A 245 -5.97 -3.37 15.06
C GLU A 245 -5.02 -4.13 14.14
N LEU A 246 -4.06 -3.45 13.53
CA LEU A 246 -3.04 -4.07 12.71
C LEU A 246 -1.81 -4.25 13.59
N GLU A 247 -1.30 -5.47 13.78
CA GLU A 247 0.06 -5.67 14.28
C GLU A 247 0.83 -6.46 13.24
N MET A 248 1.96 -5.90 12.80
CA MET A 248 2.72 -6.42 11.68
C MET A 248 4.22 -6.29 11.96
N LYS A 249 4.95 -7.33 11.60
CA LYS A 249 6.40 -7.30 11.46
C LYS A 249 6.77 -7.28 9.98
N THR A 250 7.81 -6.55 9.64
CA THR A 250 8.29 -6.46 8.27
C THR A 250 9.71 -6.97 8.17
N TYR A 251 10.02 -7.78 7.16
CA TYR A 251 11.33 -8.35 6.94
C TYR A 251 11.80 -8.06 5.51
N ARG A 252 12.96 -7.43 5.35
CA ARG A 252 13.57 -7.22 4.03
C ARG A 252 14.25 -8.49 3.53
N GLN A 253 14.14 -8.79 2.24
CA GLN A 253 14.67 -10.02 1.62
C GLN A 253 15.62 -9.79 0.44
N ASP A 254 15.82 -8.55 -0.02
CA ASP A 254 16.86 -8.24 -1.00
C ASP A 254 18.28 -8.40 -0.42
N CYS A 255 19.27 -8.58 -1.29
CA CYS A 255 20.69 -8.51 -0.95
C CYS A 255 21.38 -7.43 -1.80
N ILE A 256 21.97 -6.42 -1.17
CA ILE A 256 22.56 -5.29 -1.89
C ILE A 256 24.06 -5.48 -1.96
N ILE A 257 24.50 -6.11 -3.05
CA ILE A 257 25.89 -6.48 -3.28
C ILE A 257 26.37 -5.73 -4.54
N HIS A 258 27.47 -4.98 -4.42
CA HIS A 258 28.10 -4.38 -5.59
C HIS A 258 29.06 -5.37 -6.25
N PRO A 259 28.99 -5.56 -7.58
CA PRO A 259 29.83 -6.53 -8.28
C PRO A 259 31.34 -6.18 -8.35
N ILE A 260 31.77 -5.08 -7.73
CA ILE A 260 33.18 -4.62 -7.76
C ILE A 260 34.01 -5.26 -6.62
N ASP A 261 33.37 -5.94 -5.66
CA ASP A 261 34.02 -6.60 -4.51
C ASP A 261 34.15 -8.14 -4.67
N LEU A 262 34.15 -8.66 -5.91
CA LEU A 262 34.40 -10.07 -6.23
C LEU A 262 35.76 -10.26 -6.92
#